data_AF-A0AAU7XC33-F1
#
_entry.id   AF-A0AAU7XC33-F1
#
_cell.length_a   1.000
_cell.length_b   1.000
_cell.length_c   1.000
_cell.angle_alpha   90.00
_cell.angle_beta   90.00
_cell.angle_gamma   90.00
#
_symmetry.space_group_name_H-M   'P 1'
#
loop_
_entity.id
_entity.type
_entity.pdbx_description
1 polymer ?
#
loop_
_entity_poly.entity_id
_entity_poly.type
_entity_poly.pdbx_seq_one_letter_code
_entity_poly.pdbx_strand_id
1 'polypeptide(L)'
;MTGASDRIVSVRRARAIAARAVLLGLVTVATVAPAMAQNYQAMSCTELWRQRASIMKRLGFCFTDARGIAAFGNDGCKVQDPNTLAYTPQDRDRIAQITLNERMKLCR
;
A
#
# COMPACT_ATOMS: atom_id res chain seq x y z
N MET A 1 -48.29 14.35 -27.24
CA MET A 1 -48.33 15.38 -26.17
C MET A 1 -48.33 14.64 -24.84
N THR A 2 -47.40 15.04 -23.94
CA THR A 2 -47.27 14.71 -22.50
C THR A 2 -47.12 13.21 -22.14
N GLY A 3 -45.99 12.67 -21.67
CA GLY A 3 -44.91 13.27 -20.86
C GLY A 3 -45.25 13.19 -19.37
N ALA A 4 -44.37 12.57 -18.57
CA ALA A 4 -44.29 12.67 -17.10
C ALA A 4 -45.11 11.71 -16.20
N SER A 5 -45.11 10.38 -16.47
CA SER A 5 -45.57 9.38 -15.47
C SER A 5 -44.49 8.40 -14.99
N ASP A 6 -43.26 8.49 -15.50
CA ASP A 6 -42.19 7.49 -15.27
C ASP A 6 -41.27 7.76 -14.05
N ARG A 7 -41.53 8.79 -13.22
CA ARG A 7 -40.58 9.20 -12.16
C ARG A 7 -41.06 9.09 -10.71
N ILE A 8 -42.30 8.66 -10.46
CA ILE A 8 -42.90 8.77 -9.11
C ILE A 8 -42.77 7.49 -8.25
N VAL A 9 -42.59 6.30 -8.83
CA VAL A 9 -42.48 5.04 -8.03
C VAL A 9 -41.03 4.58 -7.87
N SER A 10 -40.13 5.56 -7.70
CA SER A 10 -38.98 5.39 -6.82
C SER A 10 -39.50 5.31 -5.37
N VAL A 11 -38.82 4.57 -4.50
CA VAL A 11 -38.97 4.70 -3.04
C VAL A 11 -40.30 4.19 -2.45
N ARG A 12 -40.50 2.86 -2.40
CA ARG A 12 -41.14 2.15 -1.26
C ARG A 12 -41.32 0.68 -1.63
N ARG A 13 -41.01 -0.20 -0.68
CA ARG A 13 -41.14 -1.67 -0.73
C ARG A 13 -39.88 -2.38 -1.21
N ALA A 14 -38.80 -2.11 -0.48
CA ALA A 14 -38.08 -3.20 0.18
C ALA A 14 -39.12 -4.18 0.77
N ARG A 15 -39.52 -5.18 -0.02
CA ARG A 15 -40.27 -6.33 0.47
C ARG A 15 -39.29 -7.47 0.48
N ALA A 16 -38.82 -7.74 1.70
CA ALA A 16 -38.10 -8.95 2.05
C ALA A 16 -38.75 -10.16 1.38
N ILE A 17 -37.99 -10.88 0.56
CA ILE A 17 -38.34 -12.23 0.13
C ILE A 17 -37.60 -13.18 1.07
N ALA A 18 -38.40 -13.91 1.83
CA ALA A 18 -37.97 -14.86 2.84
C ALA A 18 -37.23 -16.08 2.24
N ALA A 19 -36.38 -16.64 3.09
CA ALA A 19 -35.45 -17.74 2.89
C ALA A 19 -36.01 -19.02 2.23
N ARG A 20 -35.12 -19.77 1.54
CA ARG A 20 -34.70 -21.15 1.89
C ARG A 20 -33.81 -21.79 0.82
N ALA A 21 -32.56 -22.10 1.19
CA ALA A 21 -31.88 -23.39 0.97
C ALA A 21 -30.48 -23.31 1.60
N VAL A 22 -30.25 -24.07 2.67
CA VAL A 22 -28.94 -24.23 3.32
C VAL A 22 -28.19 -25.32 2.58
N LEU A 23 -27.11 -24.96 1.90
CA LEU A 23 -25.97 -25.83 1.66
C LEU A 23 -24.81 -25.24 2.46
N LEU A 24 -24.44 -25.90 3.57
CA LEU A 24 -23.32 -25.52 4.43
C LEU A 24 -21.99 -25.81 3.72
N GLY A 25 -21.64 -24.97 2.75
CA GLY A 25 -20.26 -24.75 2.34
C GLY A 25 -19.81 -23.43 2.95
N LEU A 26 -19.01 -23.48 4.03
CA LEU A 26 -18.42 -22.27 4.61
C LEU A 26 -17.34 -21.75 3.64
N VAL A 27 -17.76 -21.06 2.59
CA VAL A 27 -16.85 -20.29 1.73
C VAL A 27 -16.52 -19.02 2.51
N THR A 28 -15.46 -19.06 3.30
CA THR A 28 -14.88 -17.85 3.87
C THR A 28 -14.30 -17.04 2.72
N VAL A 29 -15.07 -16.08 2.23
CA VAL A 29 -14.57 -15.05 1.32
C VAL A 29 -13.52 -14.28 2.11
N ALA A 30 -12.24 -14.56 1.85
CA ALA A 30 -11.15 -13.76 2.37
C ALA A 30 -11.30 -12.36 1.78
N THR A 31 -11.78 -11.41 2.58
CA THR A 31 -11.85 -10.00 2.20
C THR A 31 -10.42 -9.51 2.04
N VAL A 32 -9.95 -9.37 0.79
CA VAL A 32 -8.72 -8.65 0.50
C VAL A 32 -8.94 -7.19 0.88
N ALA A 33 -8.32 -6.76 1.99
CA ALA A 33 -8.34 -5.36 2.38
C ALA A 33 -7.71 -4.53 1.25
N PRO A 34 -8.30 -3.38 0.87
CA PRO A 34 -7.72 -2.53 -0.15
C PRO A 34 -6.33 -2.07 0.32
N ALA A 35 -5.35 -2.17 -0.58
CA ALA A 35 -4.02 -1.63 -0.31
C ALA A 35 -4.11 -0.11 -0.24
N MET A 36 -4.00 0.45 0.98
CA MET A 36 -3.92 1.89 1.18
C MET A 36 -2.64 2.41 0.51
N ALA A 37 -2.80 3.29 -0.47
CA ALA A 37 -1.66 3.99 -1.06
C ALA A 37 -0.99 4.85 0.01
N GLN A 38 0.35 4.80 0.07
CA GLN A 38 1.11 5.64 0.99
C GLN A 38 1.08 7.09 0.49
N ASN A 39 0.79 8.04 1.37
CA ASN A 39 0.82 9.47 1.04
C ASN A 39 2.24 10.02 1.26
N TYR A 40 3.13 9.80 0.29
CA TYR A 40 4.52 10.27 0.34
C TYR A 40 4.64 11.81 0.30
N GLN A 41 3.64 12.51 -0.24
CA GLN A 41 3.63 13.98 -0.28
C GLN A 41 3.53 14.57 1.13
N ALA A 42 2.78 13.93 2.03
CA ALA A 42 2.61 14.38 3.41
C ALA A 42 3.81 14.04 4.32
N MET A 43 4.70 13.14 3.89
CA MET A 43 5.86 12.72 4.68
C MET A 43 6.97 13.79 4.70
N SER A 44 7.68 13.87 5.83
CA SER A 44 8.94 14.60 5.98
C SER A 44 10.10 13.89 5.25
N CYS A 45 11.21 14.59 5.02
CA CYS A 45 12.41 13.99 4.42
C CYS A 45 12.93 12.79 5.23
N THR A 46 12.86 12.85 6.56
CA THR A 46 13.28 11.74 7.42
C THR A 46 12.38 10.52 7.26
N GLU A 47 11.06 10.72 7.12
CA GLU A 47 10.11 9.63 6.90
C GLU A 47 10.29 9.02 5.52
N LEU A 48 10.46 9.83 4.47
CA LEU A 48 10.73 9.35 3.11
C LEU A 48 12.01 8.49 3.06
N TRP A 49 13.11 9.00 3.61
CA TRP A 49 14.35 8.24 3.74
C TRP A 49 14.12 6.92 4.48
N ARG A 50 13.39 6.95 5.60
CA ARG A 50 13.11 5.76 6.40
C ARG A 50 12.29 4.74 5.62
N GLN A 51 11.30 5.18 4.83
CA GLN A 51 10.50 4.29 3.98
C GLN A 51 11.37 3.60 2.94
N ARG A 52 12.21 4.35 2.21
CA ARG A 52 13.12 3.77 1.20
C ARG A 52 14.14 2.82 1.84
N ALA A 53 14.75 3.23 2.96
CA ALA A 53 15.69 2.40 3.70
C ALA A 53 15.06 1.12 4.26
N SER A 54 13.79 1.16 4.70
CA SER A 54 13.09 -0.03 5.21
C SER A 54 12.90 -1.12 4.14
N ILE A 55 12.70 -0.71 2.87
CA ILE A 55 12.63 -1.64 1.73
C ILE A 55 13.98 -2.35 1.57
N MET A 56 15.07 -1.59 1.58
CA MET A 56 16.42 -2.14 1.49
C MET A 56 16.75 -3.08 2.65
N LYS A 57 16.42 -2.70 3.90
CA LYS A 57 16.63 -3.54 5.09
C LYS A 57 15.89 -4.88 4.97
N ARG A 58 14.61 -4.86 4.57
CA ARG A 58 13.81 -6.08 4.35
C ARG A 58 14.44 -7.01 3.31
N LEU A 59 15.13 -6.45 2.31
CA LEU A 59 15.81 -7.21 1.26
C LEU A 59 17.23 -7.67 1.65
N GLY A 60 17.69 -7.38 2.87
CA GLY A 60 18.98 -7.84 3.40
C GLY A 60 20.13 -6.86 3.20
N PHE A 61 19.86 -5.57 3.01
CA PHE A 61 20.90 -4.55 2.90
C PHE A 61 21.64 -4.30 4.22
N CYS A 62 22.96 -4.22 4.16
CA CYS A 62 23.85 -3.81 5.24
C CYS A 62 24.14 -2.31 5.12
N PHE A 63 23.66 -1.51 6.06
CA PHE A 63 23.94 -0.08 6.11
C PHE A 63 25.39 0.16 6.53
N THR A 64 26.07 1.10 5.87
CA THR A 64 27.47 1.47 6.16
C THR A 64 27.59 2.81 6.86
N ASP A 65 26.55 3.64 6.82
CA ASP A 65 26.51 4.93 7.50
C ASP A 65 25.89 4.83 8.90
N ALA A 66 26.29 5.73 9.80
CA ALA A 66 25.85 5.73 11.18
C ALA A 66 24.33 5.91 11.34
N ARG A 67 23.68 6.68 10.45
CA ARG A 67 22.24 6.93 10.52
C ARG A 67 21.44 5.66 10.19
N GLY A 68 21.84 4.93 9.14
CA GLY A 68 21.25 3.65 8.77
C GLY A 68 21.47 2.56 9.82
N ILE A 69 22.69 2.45 10.35
CA ILE A 69 23.03 1.49 11.41
C ILE A 69 22.21 1.78 12.68
N ALA A 70 22.13 3.04 13.10
CA ALA A 70 21.36 3.41 14.29
C ALA A 70 19.86 3.16 14.13
N ALA A 71 19.31 3.34 12.93
CA ALA A 71 17.88 3.20 12.68
C ALA A 71 17.43 1.74 12.47
N PHE A 72 18.25 0.89 11.86
CA PHE A 72 17.85 -0.44 11.41
C PHE A 72 18.75 -1.59 11.89
N GLY A 73 19.95 -1.27 12.40
CA GLY A 73 20.99 -2.25 12.67
C GLY A 73 21.43 -3.03 11.43
N ASN A 74 22.44 -3.89 11.61
CA ASN A 74 22.94 -4.78 10.55
C ASN A 74 22.69 -6.26 10.82
N ASP A 75 21.94 -6.58 11.87
CA ASP A 75 21.59 -7.97 12.16
C ASP A 75 20.84 -8.59 10.97
N GLY A 76 21.32 -9.76 10.53
CA GLY A 76 20.74 -10.55 9.45
C GLY A 76 20.88 -9.95 8.04
N CYS A 77 21.66 -8.88 7.85
CA CYS A 77 21.94 -8.37 6.51
C CYS A 77 22.96 -9.25 5.75
N LYS A 78 23.02 -9.11 4.42
CA LYS A 78 23.81 -9.98 3.54
C LYS A 78 24.70 -9.23 2.56
N VAL A 79 24.24 -8.08 2.04
CA VAL A 79 24.90 -7.36 0.95
C VAL A 79 24.99 -5.87 1.24
N GLN A 80 26.07 -5.23 0.79
CA GLN A 80 26.30 -3.78 0.93
C GLN A 80 26.03 -3.01 -0.37
N ASP A 81 25.92 -3.69 -1.51
CA ASP A 81 25.57 -3.06 -2.78
C ASP A 81 24.05 -3.06 -2.96
N PRO A 82 23.39 -1.89 -2.96
CA PRO A 82 21.94 -1.83 -3.08
C PRO A 82 21.44 -2.30 -4.46
N ASN A 83 22.29 -2.39 -5.48
CA ASN A 83 21.92 -2.87 -6.81
C ASN A 83 21.81 -4.41 -6.89
N THR A 84 22.40 -5.12 -5.93
CA THR A 84 22.34 -6.58 -5.84
C THR A 84 21.06 -7.09 -5.16
N LEU A 85 20.26 -6.19 -4.58
CA LEU A 85 19.03 -6.55 -3.89
C LEU A 85 17.96 -7.02 -4.89
N ALA A 86 17.25 -8.10 -4.53
CA ALA A 86 16.19 -8.69 -5.34
C ALA A 86 14.87 -7.89 -5.21
N TYR A 87 14.83 -6.67 -5.75
CA TYR A 87 13.60 -5.86 -5.73
C TYR A 87 12.50 -6.47 -6.58
N THR A 88 11.31 -6.58 -5.99
CA THR A 88 10.08 -6.85 -6.75
C THR A 88 9.70 -5.63 -7.60
N PRO A 89 8.83 -5.77 -8.62
CA PRO A 89 8.31 -4.62 -9.36
C PRO A 89 7.68 -3.57 -8.43
N GLN A 90 6.90 -4.02 -7.44
CA GLN A 90 6.27 -3.13 -6.46
C GLN A 90 7.29 -2.35 -5.61
N ASP A 91 8.41 -2.98 -5.23
CA ASP A 91 9.47 -2.30 -4.49
C ASP A 91 10.09 -1.18 -5.33
N ARG A 92 10.33 -1.42 -6.62
CA ARG A 92 10.86 -0.42 -7.56
C ARG A 92 9.90 0.75 -7.72
N ASP A 93 8.61 0.49 -7.87
CA ASP A 93 7.58 1.52 -7.98
C ASP A 93 7.52 2.39 -6.71
N ARG A 94 7.55 1.76 -5.53
CA ARG A 94 7.58 2.48 -4.25
C ARG A 94 8.84 3.33 -4.11
N ILE A 95 10.02 2.78 -4.41
CA ILE A 95 11.29 3.52 -4.36
C ILE A 95 11.26 4.70 -5.34
N ALA A 96 10.72 4.52 -6.55
CA ALA A 96 10.59 5.59 -7.54
C ALA A 96 9.67 6.72 -7.03
N GLN A 97 8.52 6.38 -6.46
CA GLN A 97 7.60 7.37 -5.87
C GLN A 97 8.22 8.10 -4.67
N ILE A 98 8.91 7.39 -3.77
CA ILE A 98 9.62 8.00 -2.64
C ILE A 98 10.71 8.95 -3.16
N THR A 99 11.52 8.49 -4.11
CA THR A 99 12.63 9.26 -4.69
C THR A 99 12.13 10.54 -5.38
N LEU A 100 11.00 10.46 -6.08
CA LEU A 100 10.34 11.64 -6.65
C LEU A 100 9.99 12.66 -5.56
N ASN A 101 9.39 12.22 -4.45
CA ASN A 101 9.03 13.09 -3.34
C ASN A 101 10.27 13.64 -2.59
N GLU A 102 11.32 12.84 -2.43
CA GLU A 102 12.60 13.29 -1.88
C GLU A 102 13.19 14.42 -2.74
N ARG A 103 13.14 14.28 -4.07
CA ARG A 103 13.61 15.31 -5.03
C ARG A 103 12.77 16.57 -4.96
N MET A 104 11.44 16.45 -4.97
CA MET A 104 10.53 17.61 -4.88
C MET A 104 10.73 18.41 -3.60
N LYS A 105 11.13 17.75 -2.50
CA LYS A 105 11.37 18.36 -1.19
C LYS A 105 12.83 18.75 -0.96
N LEU A 106 13.72 18.55 -1.93
CA LEU A 106 15.17 18.81 -1.83
C LEU A 106 15.81 18.11 -0.61
N CYS A 107 15.35 16.89 -0.30
CA CYS A 107 15.90 16.09 0.80
C CYS A 107 17.38 15.78 0.56
N ARG A 108 18.16 15.76 1.64
CA ARG A 108 19.59 15.40 1.65
C ARG A 108 19.82 14.06 2.32
#